data_AF-A0A2D4PJA6-F1
#
_entry.id   AF-A0A2D4PJA6-F1
#
_cell.length_a   1.000
_cell.length_b   1.000
_cell.length_c   1.000
_cell.angle_alpha   90.00
_cell.angle_beta   90.00
_cell.angle_gamma   90.00
#
_symmetry.space_group_name_H-M   'P 1'
#
loop_
_entity.id
_entity.type
_entity.pdbx_description
1 polymer ?
#
loop_
_entity_poly.entity_id
_entity_poly.type
_entity_poly.pdbx_seq_one_letter_code
_entity_poly.pdbx_strand_id
1 'polypeptide(L)'
;GSSLDRLHQVQKAFHVALYILQDGLDKGLSPNTLRRQVAALASVINWKGYKSISHHPTIRSFLRGATNLCPPVVHRYPTWDLNKVLVALTKPPFEPLQSISLHLLSYKVAFLVAITSARRVSELAALSVRQDLCVFHSDRVVLRLDPTFIPKVNSTFHRAQELILPTFCKKPSHPREHQWHKLDVRRALKAYVHKTATFCKSEALFISFQPSTQGLRVSAATL
;
A
#
# COMPACT_ATOMS: atom_id res chain seq x y z
N GLY A 1 20.13 36.95 30.01
CA GLY A 1 20.38 35.52 29.72
C GLY A 1 21.57 35.42 28.79
N SER A 2 22.70 34.96 29.32
CA SER A 2 24.02 35.16 28.72
C SER A 2 24.24 34.31 27.45
N SER A 3 25.17 34.73 26.58
CA SER A 3 25.55 33.97 25.37
C SER A 3 26.09 32.57 25.69
N LEU A 4 26.66 32.39 26.89
CA LEU A 4 27.21 31.13 27.41
C LEU A 4 26.12 30.10 27.74
N ASP A 5 24.98 30.53 28.31
CA ASP A 5 23.86 29.62 28.61
C ASP A 5 23.28 29.00 27.33
N ARG A 6 23.24 29.77 26.25
CA ARG A 6 22.74 29.31 24.94
C ARG A 6 23.70 28.34 24.25
N LEU A 7 25.01 28.50 24.41
CA LEU A 7 26.01 27.57 23.87
C LEU A 7 25.98 26.22 24.59
N HIS A 8 25.88 26.23 25.93
CA HIS A 8 25.76 25.02 26.72
C HIS A 8 24.47 24.24 26.40
N GLN A 9 23.36 24.94 26.18
CA GLN A 9 22.08 24.32 25.84
C GLN A 9 22.11 23.62 24.47
N VAL A 10 22.79 24.23 23.49
CA VAL A 10 23.02 23.63 22.17
C VAL A 10 23.94 22.40 22.29
N GLN A 11 25.05 22.48 23.03
CA GLN A 11 25.94 21.33 23.26
C GLN A 11 25.19 20.15 23.89
N LYS A 12 24.35 20.41 24.90
CA LYS A 12 23.56 19.39 25.59
C LYS A 12 22.55 18.70 24.67
N ALA A 13 21.86 19.45 23.82
CA ALA A 13 20.94 18.90 22.83
C ALA A 13 21.64 17.96 21.82
N PHE A 14 22.93 18.18 21.57
CA PHE A 14 23.71 17.41 20.60
C PHE A 14 24.04 16.04 21.15
N HIS A 15 24.51 16.02 22.41
CA HIS A 15 24.79 14.80 23.14
C HIS A 15 23.54 13.95 23.30
N VAL A 16 22.38 14.57 23.56
CA VAL A 16 21.10 13.85 23.63
C VAL A 16 20.73 13.23 22.27
N ALA A 17 20.91 13.95 21.17
CA ALA A 17 20.65 13.41 19.84
C ALA A 17 21.55 12.20 19.51
N LEU A 18 22.86 12.29 19.80
CA LEU A 18 23.78 11.17 19.61
C LEU A 18 23.46 10.00 20.54
N TYR A 19 23.09 10.27 21.79
CA TYR A 19 22.68 9.24 22.74
C TYR A 19 21.47 8.46 22.24
N ILE A 20 20.43 9.14 21.74
CA ILE A 20 19.24 8.49 21.16
C ILE A 20 19.60 7.62 19.95
N LEU A 21 20.51 8.11 19.10
CA LEU A 21 20.95 7.35 17.93
C LEU A 21 21.80 6.13 18.29
N GLN A 22 22.67 6.25 19.30
CA GLN A 22 23.46 5.14 19.82
C GLN A 22 22.57 4.09 20.47
N ASP A 23 21.64 4.49 21.35
CA ASP A 23 20.65 3.58 21.97
C ASP A 23 19.80 2.87 20.90
N GLY A 24 19.40 3.58 19.85
CA GLY A 24 18.70 3.00 18.71
C GLY A 24 19.55 1.96 17.97
N LEU A 25 20.83 2.24 17.76
CA LEU A 25 21.76 1.30 17.13
C LEU A 25 21.99 0.06 18.00
N ASP A 26 22.18 0.24 19.31
CA ASP A 26 22.37 -0.84 20.29
C ASP A 26 21.13 -1.75 20.37
N LYS A 27 19.94 -1.19 20.16
CA LYS A 27 18.67 -1.94 20.03
C LYS A 27 18.48 -2.62 18.67
N GLY A 28 19.45 -2.54 17.77
CA GLY A 28 19.41 -3.17 16.45
C GLY A 28 18.47 -2.47 15.45
N LEU A 29 18.19 -1.18 15.62
CA LEU A 29 17.38 -0.44 14.64
C LEU A 29 18.10 -0.34 13.30
N SER A 30 17.34 -0.52 12.20
CA SER A 30 17.91 -0.38 10.86
C SER A 30 18.46 1.04 10.62
N PRO A 31 19.49 1.20 9.76
CA PRO A 31 20.03 2.52 9.44
C PRO A 31 18.98 3.50 8.89
N ASN A 32 17.96 2.98 8.19
CA ASN A 32 16.86 3.80 7.69
C ASN A 32 15.95 4.31 8.81
N THR A 33 15.79 3.54 9.89
CA THR A 33 15.07 3.99 11.09
C THR A 33 15.82 5.12 11.78
N LEU A 34 17.13 4.97 11.94
CA LEU A 34 17.99 6.02 12.53
C LEU A 34 17.92 7.31 11.70
N ARG A 35 17.97 7.22 10.36
CA ARG A 35 17.77 8.39 9.47
C ARG A 35 16.41 9.07 9.68
N ARG A 36 15.33 8.29 9.90
CA ARG A 36 14.00 8.85 10.20
C ARG A 36 13.97 9.55 11.55
N GLN A 37 14.64 9.02 12.58
CA GLN A 37 14.76 9.69 13.88
C GLN A 37 15.48 11.04 13.73
N VAL A 38 16.59 11.08 12.97
CA VAL A 38 17.29 12.36 12.68
C VAL A 38 16.36 13.35 11.96
N ALA A 39 15.58 12.89 10.97
CA ALA A 39 14.62 13.75 10.28
C ALA A 39 13.51 14.29 11.20
N ALA A 40 13.02 13.46 12.14
CA ALA A 40 12.04 13.88 13.14
C ALA A 40 12.63 14.89 14.14
N LEU A 41 13.88 14.68 14.57
CA LEU A 41 14.60 15.66 15.38
C LEU A 41 14.80 16.97 14.61
N ALA A 42 15.10 16.89 13.31
CA ALA A 42 15.29 18.05 12.44
C ALA A 42 14.02 18.91 12.27
N SER A 43 12.82 18.35 12.46
CA SER A 43 11.57 19.12 12.33
C SER A 43 11.24 19.96 13.57
N VAL A 44 11.87 19.66 14.72
CA VAL A 44 11.65 20.36 15.99
C VAL A 44 12.87 21.16 16.42
N ILE A 45 14.07 20.69 16.08
CA ILE A 45 15.35 21.25 16.51
C ILE A 45 16.05 21.93 15.34
N ASN A 46 16.36 23.22 15.52
CA ASN A 46 17.15 23.98 14.57
C ASN A 46 18.56 24.22 15.13
N TRP A 47 19.60 23.95 14.34
CA TRP A 47 21.00 24.07 14.79
C TRP A 47 21.66 25.31 14.22
N LYS A 48 22.24 26.17 15.07
CA LYS A 48 22.96 27.35 14.59
C LYS A 48 24.10 26.93 13.64
N GLY A 49 24.13 27.53 12.45
CA GLY A 49 25.14 27.27 11.43
C GLY A 49 24.82 26.13 10.44
N TYR A 50 23.73 25.38 10.66
CA TYR A 50 23.30 24.33 9.72
C TYR A 50 21.82 24.49 9.37
N LYS A 51 21.47 24.22 8.12
CA LYS A 51 20.07 24.23 7.65
C LYS A 51 19.21 23.13 8.30
N SER A 52 19.84 22.07 8.81
CA SER A 52 19.19 20.94 9.51
C SER A 52 20.25 20.11 10.22
N ILE A 53 19.89 19.47 11.35
CA ILE A 53 20.77 18.55 12.10
C ILE A 53 21.32 17.40 11.25
N SER A 54 20.59 16.99 10.20
CA SER A 54 21.04 15.97 9.24
C SER A 54 22.32 16.35 8.49
N HIS A 55 22.64 17.65 8.41
CA HIS A 55 23.84 18.15 7.74
C HIS A 55 25.06 18.21 8.66
N HIS A 56 24.87 18.01 9.97
CA HIS A 56 25.97 18.03 10.92
C HIS A 56 26.95 16.88 10.62
N PRO A 57 28.28 17.14 10.50
CA PRO A 57 29.25 16.15 10.05
C PRO A 57 29.26 14.88 10.91
N THR A 58 29.21 15.01 12.23
CA THR A 58 29.18 13.87 13.15
C THR A 58 27.93 13.00 12.98
N ILE A 59 26.76 13.60 12.72
CA ILE A 59 25.52 12.84 12.51
C ILE A 59 25.61 12.07 11.19
N ARG A 60 26.16 12.69 10.14
CA ARG A 60 26.42 12.00 8.86
C ARG A 60 27.42 10.86 9.02
N SER A 61 28.50 11.08 9.77
CA SER A 61 29.51 10.04 10.06
C SER A 61 28.92 8.90 10.87
N PHE A 62 28.11 9.20 11.89
CA PHE A 62 27.41 8.20 12.69
C PHE A 62 26.48 7.34 11.82
N LEU A 63 25.62 7.98 11.01
CA LEU A 63 24.69 7.26 10.12
C LEU A 63 25.41 6.42 9.05
N ARG A 64 26.58 6.89 8.58
CA ARG A 64 27.46 6.11 7.71
C ARG A 64 28.02 4.90 8.45
N GLY A 65 28.51 5.08 9.67
CA GLY A 65 28.98 4.00 10.54
C GLY A 65 27.89 2.95 10.78
N ALA A 66 26.69 3.37 11.18
CA ALA A 66 25.54 2.49 11.38
C ALA A 66 25.18 1.70 10.10
N THR A 67 25.27 2.33 8.92
CA THR A 67 25.03 1.64 7.64
C THR A 67 26.11 0.60 7.33
N ASN A 68 27.37 0.88 7.68
CA ASN A 68 28.47 -0.05 7.48
C ASN A 68 28.38 -1.25 8.44
N LEU A 69 27.95 -1.01 9.69
CA LEU A 69 27.74 -2.05 10.69
C LEU A 69 26.53 -2.94 10.36
N CYS A 70 25.47 -2.34 9.81
CA CYS A 70 24.22 -3.04 9.48
C CYS A 70 23.78 -2.69 8.05
N PRO A 71 24.40 -3.28 7.01
CA PRO A 71 24.02 -2.98 5.62
C PRO A 71 22.55 -3.32 5.38
N PRO A 72 21.83 -2.55 4.52
CA PRO A 72 20.44 -2.83 4.20
C PRO A 72 20.27 -4.25 3.64
N VAL A 73 19.42 -5.05 4.29
CA VAL A 73 19.04 -6.36 3.76
C VAL A 73 18.16 -6.16 2.53
N VAL A 74 18.64 -6.61 1.38
CA VAL A 74 17.83 -6.65 0.15
C VAL A 74 17.01 -7.94 0.18
N HIS A 75 15.75 -7.83 0.56
CA HIS A 75 14.81 -8.94 0.39
C HIS A 75 14.63 -9.22 -1.11
N ARG A 76 15.12 -10.38 -1.54
CA ARG A 76 14.82 -10.91 -2.87
C ARG A 76 13.55 -11.73 -2.75
N TYR A 77 12.47 -11.21 -3.29
CA TYR A 77 11.28 -12.02 -3.51
C TYR A 77 11.53 -12.97 -4.68
N PRO A 78 10.96 -14.18 -4.68
CA PRO A 78 11.03 -15.04 -5.85
C PRO A 78 10.49 -14.24 -7.05
N THR A 79 11.22 -14.30 -8.16
CA THR A 79 10.74 -13.71 -9.41
C THR A 79 9.50 -14.49 -9.83
N TRP A 80 8.36 -13.81 -9.87
CA TRP A 80 7.11 -14.38 -10.37
C TRP A 80 6.90 -13.95 -11.82
N ASP A 81 6.23 -14.80 -12.59
CA ASP A 81 5.95 -14.58 -14.00
C ASP A 81 4.48 -14.20 -14.17
N LEU A 82 4.24 -12.95 -14.59
CA LEU A 82 2.90 -12.43 -14.79
C LEU A 82 2.09 -13.27 -15.78
N ASN A 83 2.70 -13.73 -16.86
CA ASN A 83 1.98 -14.53 -17.85
C ASN A 83 1.55 -15.87 -17.26
N LYS A 84 2.37 -16.51 -16.42
CA LYS A 84 1.98 -17.75 -15.72
C LYS A 84 0.78 -17.51 -14.81
N VAL A 85 0.77 -16.41 -14.05
CA VAL A 85 -0.36 -16.08 -13.17
C VAL A 85 -1.62 -15.80 -13.99
N LEU A 86 -1.53 -14.99 -15.03
CA LEU A 86 -2.68 -14.69 -15.90
C LEU A 86 -3.23 -15.97 -16.56
N VAL A 87 -2.37 -16.85 -17.08
CA VAL A 87 -2.80 -18.15 -17.63
C VAL A 87 -3.50 -19.00 -16.57
N ALA A 88 -2.97 -19.07 -15.34
CA ALA A 88 -3.59 -19.81 -14.25
C ALA A 88 -4.97 -19.26 -13.88
N LEU A 89 -5.16 -17.94 -13.88
CA LEU A 89 -6.45 -17.30 -13.61
C LEU A 89 -7.52 -17.61 -14.67
N THR A 90 -7.15 -18.11 -15.87
CA THR A 90 -8.09 -18.53 -16.92
C THR A 90 -8.53 -20.00 -16.83
N LYS A 91 -7.99 -20.76 -15.87
CA LYS A 91 -8.16 -22.21 -15.71
C LYS A 91 -8.76 -22.54 -14.34
N PRO A 92 -9.25 -23.78 -14.12
CA PRO A 92 -9.57 -24.26 -12.78
C PRO A 92 -8.36 -24.10 -11.84
N PRO A 93 -8.54 -23.74 -10.57
CA PRO A 93 -9.82 -23.57 -9.87
C PRO A 93 -10.41 -22.15 -9.97
N PHE A 94 -9.82 -21.24 -10.75
CA PHE A 94 -10.24 -19.83 -10.87
C PHE A 94 -11.39 -19.59 -11.88
N GLU A 95 -11.77 -20.64 -12.60
CA GLU A 95 -12.87 -20.67 -13.56
C GLU A 95 -13.56 -22.05 -13.50
N PRO A 96 -14.89 -22.13 -13.67
CA PRO A 96 -15.81 -21.02 -13.96
C PRO A 96 -16.18 -20.19 -12.71
N LEU A 97 -16.48 -18.89 -12.88
CA LEU A 97 -16.84 -17.98 -11.76
C LEU A 97 -18.13 -18.37 -11.01
N GLN A 98 -18.96 -19.23 -11.58
CA GLN A 98 -20.18 -19.71 -10.96
C GLN A 98 -19.86 -20.65 -9.78
N SER A 99 -18.98 -21.62 -9.99
CA SER A 99 -18.62 -22.65 -9.00
C SER A 99 -17.38 -22.32 -8.16
N ILE A 100 -16.66 -21.25 -8.48
CA ILE A 100 -15.49 -20.82 -7.71
C ILE A 100 -15.85 -20.52 -6.24
N SER A 101 -14.97 -20.92 -5.33
CA SER A 101 -15.06 -20.57 -3.91
C SER A 101 -14.83 -19.07 -3.69
N LEU A 102 -15.43 -18.51 -2.63
CA LEU A 102 -15.32 -17.09 -2.31
C LEU A 102 -13.86 -16.64 -2.11
N HIS A 103 -13.04 -17.46 -1.45
CA HIS A 103 -11.63 -17.17 -1.20
C HIS A 103 -10.83 -17.04 -2.52
N LEU A 104 -10.99 -17.99 -3.45
CA LEU A 104 -10.31 -17.93 -4.75
C LEU A 104 -10.83 -16.79 -5.64
N LEU A 105 -12.13 -16.48 -5.55
CA LEU A 105 -12.70 -15.31 -6.22
C LEU A 105 -12.13 -14.01 -5.67
N SER A 106 -11.97 -13.92 -4.34
CA SER A 106 -11.37 -12.77 -3.68
C SER A 106 -9.94 -12.54 -4.17
N TYR A 107 -9.11 -13.58 -4.23
CA TYR A 107 -7.75 -13.48 -4.77
C TYR A 107 -7.70 -13.11 -6.24
N LYS A 108 -8.57 -13.71 -7.06
CA LYS A 108 -8.66 -13.36 -8.48
C LYS A 108 -9.00 -11.89 -8.68
N VAL A 109 -10.01 -11.40 -7.97
CA VAL A 109 -10.43 -9.99 -8.07
C VAL A 109 -9.38 -9.05 -7.49
N ALA A 110 -8.84 -9.34 -6.31
CA ALA A 110 -7.79 -8.52 -5.71
C ALA A 110 -6.56 -8.41 -6.62
N PHE A 111 -6.10 -9.54 -7.19
CA PHE A 111 -4.98 -9.55 -8.13
C PHE A 111 -5.28 -8.77 -9.41
N LEU A 112 -6.43 -9.02 -10.04
CA LEU A 112 -6.81 -8.35 -11.28
C LEU A 112 -6.99 -6.84 -11.08
N VAL A 113 -7.61 -6.41 -9.98
CA VAL A 113 -7.72 -4.98 -9.63
C VAL A 113 -6.33 -4.40 -9.34
N ALA A 114 -5.47 -5.09 -8.60
CA ALA A 114 -4.12 -4.60 -8.29
C ALA A 114 -3.28 -4.38 -9.55
N ILE A 115 -3.22 -5.37 -10.45
CA ILE A 115 -2.36 -5.30 -11.64
C ILE A 115 -2.89 -4.32 -12.69
N THR A 116 -4.21 -4.14 -12.80
CA THR A 116 -4.81 -3.20 -13.76
C THR A 116 -4.84 -1.76 -13.24
N SER A 117 -4.88 -1.56 -11.93
CA SER A 117 -4.95 -0.22 -11.33
C SER A 117 -3.60 0.42 -11.04
N ALA A 118 -2.55 -0.40 -10.85
CA ALA A 118 -1.24 0.04 -10.37
C ALA A 118 -1.31 0.89 -9.07
N ARG A 119 -2.32 0.64 -8.23
CA ARG A 119 -2.53 1.36 -6.96
C ARG A 119 -1.81 0.68 -5.81
N ARG A 120 -1.50 1.47 -4.77
CA ARG A 120 -0.95 0.94 -3.52
C ARG A 120 -1.99 0.05 -2.84
N VAL A 121 -1.53 -0.98 -2.12
CA VAL A 121 -2.40 -1.88 -1.35
C VAL A 121 -3.32 -1.13 -0.37
N SER A 122 -2.86 -0.03 0.22
CA SER A 122 -3.68 0.82 1.09
C SER A 122 -4.81 1.54 0.35
N GLU A 123 -4.57 1.93 -0.92
CA GLU A 123 -5.60 2.52 -1.78
C GLU A 123 -6.62 1.44 -2.21
N LEU A 124 -6.17 0.21 -2.46
CA LEU A 124 -7.06 -0.92 -2.76
C LEU A 124 -7.99 -1.26 -1.57
N ALA A 125 -7.46 -1.29 -0.35
CA ALA A 125 -8.24 -1.47 0.87
C ALA A 125 -9.19 -0.29 1.18
N ALA A 126 -8.94 0.86 0.55
CA ALA A 126 -9.75 2.06 0.66
C ALA A 126 -10.90 2.14 -0.36
N LEU A 127 -10.98 1.24 -1.33
CA LEU A 127 -12.09 1.19 -2.28
C LEU A 127 -13.40 0.82 -1.57
N SER A 128 -14.52 1.29 -2.11
CA SER A 128 -15.85 1.08 -1.54
C SER A 128 -16.84 0.49 -2.55
N VAL A 129 -17.85 -0.26 -2.09
CA VAL A 129 -19.00 -0.74 -2.89
C VAL A 129 -20.17 0.25 -2.94
N ARG A 130 -20.09 1.39 -2.26
CA ARG A 130 -21.14 2.41 -2.31
C ARG A 130 -21.48 2.80 -3.74
N GLN A 131 -22.75 3.07 -4.00
CA GLN A 131 -23.25 3.35 -5.35
C GLN A 131 -22.58 4.58 -5.99
N ASP A 132 -22.20 5.58 -5.20
CA ASP A 132 -21.48 6.77 -5.66
C ASP A 132 -19.98 6.54 -5.87
N LEU A 133 -19.41 5.45 -5.34
CA LEU A 133 -17.97 5.14 -5.38
C LEU A 133 -17.63 3.91 -6.24
N CYS A 134 -18.60 3.05 -6.54
CA CYS A 134 -18.44 1.86 -7.39
C CYS A 134 -19.53 1.82 -8.46
N VAL A 135 -19.19 2.31 -9.66
CA VAL A 135 -20.15 2.47 -10.76
C VAL A 135 -19.79 1.49 -11.88
N PHE A 136 -20.69 0.55 -12.13
CA PHE A 136 -20.57 -0.38 -13.25
C PHE A 136 -21.21 0.22 -14.50
N HIS A 137 -20.41 0.45 -15.53
CA HIS A 137 -20.88 0.78 -16.87
C HIS A 137 -20.92 -0.48 -17.75
N SER A 138 -21.33 -0.32 -19.01
CA SER A 138 -21.37 -1.43 -19.96
C SER A 138 -19.96 -1.86 -20.41
N ASP A 139 -19.01 -0.94 -20.43
CA ASP A 139 -17.67 -1.01 -21.03
C ASP A 139 -16.53 -0.80 -20.01
N ARG A 140 -16.86 -0.50 -18.76
CA ARG A 140 -15.90 -0.24 -17.69
C ARG A 140 -16.53 -0.35 -16.31
N VAL A 141 -15.70 -0.34 -15.28
CA VAL A 141 -16.09 -0.04 -13.89
C VAL A 141 -15.27 1.14 -13.41
N VAL A 142 -15.94 2.08 -12.73
CA VAL A 142 -15.31 3.24 -12.11
C VAL A 142 -15.32 3.03 -10.60
N LEU A 143 -14.15 3.06 -10.00
CA LEU A 143 -13.95 2.90 -8.56
C LEU A 143 -13.35 4.18 -7.97
N ARG A 144 -13.83 4.59 -6.80
CA ARG A 144 -13.34 5.74 -6.06
C ARG A 144 -12.93 5.31 -4.66
N LEU A 145 -11.96 6.03 -4.09
CA LEU A 145 -11.54 5.82 -2.71
C LEU A 145 -12.65 6.31 -1.77
N ASP A 146 -12.76 5.65 -0.63
CA ASP A 146 -13.52 6.13 0.52
C ASP A 146 -13.04 7.56 0.89
N PRO A 147 -13.93 8.56 0.96
CA PRO A 147 -13.53 9.95 1.27
C PRO A 147 -12.83 10.12 2.63
N THR A 148 -13.01 9.17 3.56
CA THR A 148 -12.33 9.17 4.86
C THR A 148 -10.88 8.70 4.77
N PHE A 149 -10.48 8.06 3.66
CA PHE A 149 -9.13 7.61 3.44
C PHE A 149 -8.20 8.77 3.04
N ILE A 150 -7.03 8.82 3.67
CA ILE A 150 -6.00 9.82 3.38
C ILE A 150 -4.86 9.14 2.62
N PRO A 151 -4.68 9.41 1.31
CA PRO A 151 -3.58 8.84 0.55
C PRO A 151 -2.23 9.38 1.02
N LYS A 152 -1.16 8.61 0.78
CA LYS A 152 0.21 8.99 1.14
C LYS A 152 0.61 10.36 0.59
N VAL A 153 0.18 10.66 -0.64
CA VAL A 153 0.30 11.99 -1.21
C VAL A 153 -1.06 12.66 -1.07
N ASN A 154 -1.19 13.49 -0.04
CA ASN A 154 -2.45 14.08 0.35
C ASN A 154 -2.74 15.36 -0.45
N SER A 155 -3.17 15.23 -1.71
CA SER A 155 -3.66 16.37 -2.51
C SER A 155 -5.08 16.12 -3.01
N THR A 156 -5.79 17.20 -3.36
CA THR A 156 -7.14 17.15 -3.94
C THR A 156 -7.20 16.24 -5.15
N PHE A 157 -6.21 16.34 -6.05
CA PHE A 157 -6.06 15.47 -7.20
C PHE A 157 -6.01 13.99 -6.81
N HIS A 158 -5.15 13.60 -5.87
CA HIS A 158 -5.01 12.19 -5.48
C HIS A 158 -6.24 11.65 -4.73
N ARG A 159 -6.95 12.50 -3.98
CA ARG A 159 -8.21 12.13 -3.30
C ARG A 159 -9.36 11.95 -4.27
N ALA A 160 -9.46 12.81 -5.29
CA ALA A 160 -10.53 12.79 -6.28
C ALA A 160 -10.25 11.85 -7.46
N GLN A 161 -9.06 11.25 -7.52
CA GLN A 161 -8.68 10.44 -8.67
C GLN A 161 -9.51 9.17 -8.76
N GLU A 162 -10.18 9.02 -9.90
CA GLU A 162 -10.97 7.83 -10.19
C GLU A 162 -10.09 6.71 -10.74
N LEU A 163 -10.44 5.48 -10.37
CA LEU A 163 -9.88 4.27 -10.93
C LEU A 163 -10.84 3.72 -11.99
N ILE A 164 -10.50 3.93 -13.26
CA ILE A 164 -11.30 3.48 -14.39
C ILE A 164 -10.70 2.18 -14.92
N LEU A 165 -11.45 1.08 -14.81
CA LEU A 165 -11.03 -0.24 -15.26
C LEU A 165 -11.92 -0.67 -16.45
N PRO A 166 -11.41 -0.63 -17.70
CA PRO A 166 -12.18 -0.98 -18.89
C PRO A 166 -12.46 -2.49 -18.95
N THR A 167 -13.52 -2.86 -19.68
CA THR A 167 -13.81 -4.25 -19.99
C THR A 167 -12.74 -4.84 -20.90
N PHE A 168 -12.41 -6.10 -20.66
CA PHE A 168 -11.47 -6.86 -21.47
C PHE A 168 -12.17 -7.96 -22.28
N CYS A 169 -12.00 -7.93 -23.60
CA CYS A 169 -12.64 -8.87 -24.55
C CYS A 169 -14.17 -8.99 -24.36
N LYS A 170 -14.90 -7.87 -24.30
CA LYS A 170 -16.34 -7.81 -23.97
C LYS A 170 -17.24 -8.71 -24.84
N LYS A 171 -16.90 -8.90 -26.11
CA LYS A 171 -17.61 -9.75 -27.07
C LYS A 171 -16.58 -10.66 -27.75
N PRO A 172 -16.15 -11.75 -27.09
CA PRO A 172 -15.13 -12.61 -27.63
C PRO A 172 -15.67 -13.34 -28.87
N SER A 173 -14.92 -13.31 -29.95
CA SER A 173 -15.23 -13.95 -31.22
C SER A 173 -14.28 -15.13 -31.50
N HIS A 174 -13.00 -14.98 -31.16
CA HIS A 174 -11.98 -16.00 -31.35
C HIS A 174 -11.74 -16.84 -30.07
N PRO A 175 -11.32 -18.12 -30.15
CA PRO A 175 -11.04 -18.94 -28.96
C PRO A 175 -10.08 -18.30 -27.94
N ARG A 176 -9.06 -17.57 -28.42
CA ARG A 176 -8.15 -16.79 -27.55
C ARG A 176 -8.87 -15.66 -26.81
N GLU A 177 -9.78 -14.95 -27.48
CA GLU A 177 -10.55 -13.89 -26.84
C GLU A 177 -11.48 -14.45 -25.76
N HIS A 178 -12.04 -15.65 -25.98
CA HIS A 178 -12.82 -16.34 -24.94
C HIS A 178 -11.96 -16.68 -23.72
N GLN A 179 -10.70 -17.06 -23.93
CA GLN A 179 -9.76 -17.28 -22.83
C GLN A 179 -9.40 -15.95 -22.13
N TRP A 180 -9.09 -14.90 -22.87
CA TRP A 180 -8.73 -13.59 -22.33
C TRP A 180 -9.88 -12.88 -21.63
N HIS A 181 -11.11 -13.06 -22.11
CA HIS A 181 -12.32 -12.58 -21.44
C HIS A 181 -12.44 -13.14 -20.00
N LYS A 182 -11.79 -14.26 -19.71
CA LYS A 182 -11.73 -14.80 -18.34
C LYS A 182 -10.99 -13.89 -17.34
N LEU A 183 -10.14 -13.01 -17.86
CA LEU A 183 -9.37 -12.01 -17.10
C LEU A 183 -10.09 -10.66 -16.99
N ASP A 184 -11.32 -10.54 -17.51
CA ASP A 184 -12.08 -9.29 -17.41
C ASP A 184 -12.34 -8.91 -15.94
N VAL A 185 -11.68 -7.83 -15.50
CA VAL A 185 -11.83 -7.25 -14.16
C VAL A 185 -13.28 -6.98 -13.85
N ARG A 186 -14.02 -6.37 -14.78
CA ARG A 186 -15.39 -5.93 -14.53
C ARG A 186 -16.28 -7.14 -14.26
N ARG A 187 -16.17 -8.20 -15.07
CA ARG A 187 -16.89 -9.46 -14.89
C ARG A 187 -16.54 -10.13 -13.56
N ALA A 188 -15.26 -10.27 -13.23
CA ALA A 188 -14.83 -10.89 -11.98
C ALA A 188 -15.29 -10.08 -10.75
N LEU A 189 -15.12 -8.76 -10.79
CA LEU A 189 -15.52 -7.85 -9.72
C LEU A 189 -17.04 -7.85 -9.52
N LYS A 190 -17.82 -7.82 -10.61
CA LYS A 190 -19.29 -7.90 -10.54
C LYS A 190 -19.74 -9.21 -9.88
N ALA A 191 -19.11 -10.33 -10.23
CA ALA A 191 -19.40 -11.62 -9.60
C ALA A 191 -19.05 -11.62 -8.10
N TYR A 192 -17.91 -11.02 -7.72
CA TYR A 192 -17.51 -10.89 -6.32
C TYR A 192 -18.49 -10.04 -5.52
N VAL A 193 -18.79 -8.82 -5.96
CA VAL A 193 -19.75 -7.92 -5.30
C VAL A 193 -21.12 -8.58 -5.14
N HIS A 194 -21.58 -9.32 -6.16
CA HIS A 194 -22.82 -10.07 -6.06
C HIS A 194 -22.76 -11.19 -5.01
N LYS A 195 -21.69 -12.00 -4.98
CA LYS A 195 -21.52 -13.09 -4.01
C LYS A 195 -21.34 -12.58 -2.57
N THR A 196 -20.76 -11.39 -2.38
CA THR A 196 -20.52 -10.82 -1.05
C THR A 196 -21.69 -10.00 -0.50
N ALA A 197 -22.60 -9.57 -1.35
CA ALA A 197 -23.71 -8.68 -0.98
C ALA A 197 -24.56 -9.20 0.20
N THR A 198 -24.72 -10.52 0.34
CA THR A 198 -25.60 -11.13 1.34
C THR A 198 -25.07 -11.08 2.78
N PHE A 199 -23.74 -10.94 2.97
CA PHE A 199 -23.11 -10.93 4.29
C PHE A 199 -22.18 -9.73 4.49
N CYS A 200 -22.21 -8.76 3.58
CA CYS A 200 -21.43 -7.54 3.69
C CYS A 200 -21.91 -6.70 4.88
N LYS A 201 -20.99 -6.31 5.78
CA LYS A 201 -21.27 -5.49 6.97
C LYS A 201 -20.61 -4.12 6.92
N SER A 202 -19.90 -3.81 5.83
CA SER A 202 -19.22 -2.54 5.64
C SER A 202 -19.36 -2.08 4.20
N GLU A 203 -19.08 -0.81 3.95
CA GLU A 203 -19.07 -0.27 2.60
C GLU A 203 -17.75 -0.52 1.88
N ALA A 204 -16.78 -1.22 2.48
CA ALA A 204 -15.49 -1.52 1.84
C ALA A 204 -15.67 -2.49 0.67
N LEU A 205 -14.87 -2.30 -0.39
CA LEU A 205 -14.90 -3.16 -1.56
C LEU A 205 -14.50 -4.58 -1.21
N PHE A 206 -13.37 -4.74 -0.53
CA PHE A 206 -12.87 -6.03 -0.09
C PHE A 206 -13.24 -6.25 1.39
N ILE A 207 -13.84 -7.41 1.65
CA ILE A 207 -14.31 -7.80 2.98
C ILE A 207 -13.72 -9.14 3.40
N SER A 208 -13.58 -9.32 4.71
CA SER A 208 -13.11 -10.57 5.29
C SER A 208 -14.16 -11.66 5.14
N PHE A 209 -13.68 -12.86 4.86
CA PHE A 209 -14.45 -14.11 4.84
C PHE A 209 -14.07 -15.03 6.02
N GLN A 210 -13.22 -14.58 6.96
CA GLN A 210 -12.90 -15.34 8.16
C GLN A 210 -14.10 -15.35 9.12
N PRO A 211 -14.39 -16.46 9.84
CA PRO A 211 -15.60 -16.58 10.66
C PRO A 211 -15.80 -15.45 11.68
N SER A 212 -14.73 -15.01 12.36
CA SER A 212 -14.79 -13.97 13.40
C SER A 212 -14.97 -12.55 12.86
N THR A 213 -14.56 -12.30 11.61
CA THR A 213 -14.56 -10.96 11.00
C THR A 213 -15.37 -10.89 9.71
N GLN A 214 -16.22 -11.91 9.46
CA GLN A 214 -16.94 -12.04 8.20
C GLN A 214 -17.80 -10.81 7.92
N GLY A 215 -17.63 -10.26 6.72
CA GLY A 215 -18.35 -9.08 6.25
C GLY A 215 -17.69 -7.75 6.60
N LEU A 216 -16.66 -7.74 7.45
CA LEU A 216 -15.94 -6.52 7.84
C LEU A 216 -14.87 -6.14 6.81
N ARG A 217 -14.52 -4.86 6.78
CA ARG A 217 -13.43 -4.31 5.96
C ARG A 217 -12.11 -5.05 6.24
N VAL A 218 -11.39 -5.43 5.18
CA VAL A 218 -10.00 -5.92 5.30
C VAL A 218 -9.01 -4.76 5.44
N SER A 219 -7.93 -5.00 6.17
CA SER A 219 -6.80 -4.07 6.25
C SER A 219 -5.87 -4.22 5.04
N ALA A 220 -4.99 -3.25 4.83
CA ALA A 220 -3.93 -3.32 3.82
C ALA A 220 -2.95 -4.49 4.03
N ALA A 221 -2.85 -5.04 5.24
CA ALA A 221 -1.99 -6.19 5.54
C ALA A 221 -2.66 -7.53 5.25
N THR A 222 -3.99 -7.54 5.08
CA THR A 222 -4.82 -8.75 4.95
C THR A 222 -5.56 -8.83 3.61
N LEU A 223 -5.35 -7.84 2.74
CA LEU A 223 -5.83 -7.81 1.36
C LEU A 223 -4.87 -8.61 0.47
#